data_AF-A0A150UZD0-F1
#
_entry.id   AF-A0A150UZD0-F1
#
_cell.length_a   1.000
_cell.length_b   1.000
_cell.length_c   1.000
_cell.angle_alpha   90.00
_cell.angle_beta   90.00
_cell.angle_gamma   90.00
#
_symmetry.space_group_name_H-M   'P 1'
#
loop_
_entity.id
_entity.type
_entity.pdbx_description
1 polymer ?
#
loop_
_entity_poly.entity_id
_entity_poly.type
_entity_poly.pdbx_seq_one_letter_code
_entity_poly.pdbx_strand_id
1 'polypeptide(L)'
;MSPEFNIMPVRTNREAAIANGAITRCSRHAQLHPMMTFDGRYPTNFNIPKKLIDFVHMPASDLDRIMKAYELGPTRRRYYRGSLVDRLSGDVVFCNSKIEHQLNLLALFEFLGAYQVVDQLRCRGRCGVATDNVF
;
A
#
# COMPACT_ATOMS: atom_id res chain seq x y z
N MET A 1 17.33 32.79 2.36
CA MET A 1 16.66 31.65 1.68
C MET A 1 16.09 30.78 2.80
N SER A 2 14.79 30.87 3.07
CA SER A 2 14.15 30.37 4.30
C SER A 2 13.93 28.84 4.27
N PRO A 3 14.11 28.10 5.38
CA PRO A 3 14.01 26.64 5.44
C PRO A 3 12.57 26.11 5.60
N GLU A 4 11.54 26.94 5.35
CA GLU A 4 10.13 26.58 5.59
C GLU A 4 9.54 25.61 4.55
N PHE A 5 10.28 25.29 3.49
CA PHE A 5 9.72 24.70 2.27
C PHE A 5 9.39 23.20 2.28
N ASN A 6 9.41 22.48 3.42
CA ASN A 6 9.06 21.05 3.40
C ASN A 6 8.39 20.48 4.67
N ILE A 7 7.73 21.33 5.47
CA ILE A 7 7.08 20.87 6.73
C ILE A 7 5.67 20.32 6.45
N MET A 8 4.97 20.84 5.43
CA MET A 8 3.59 20.45 5.11
C MET A 8 3.47 18.97 4.70
N PRO A 9 4.26 18.43 3.74
CA PRO A 9 4.17 17.02 3.38
C PRO A 9 4.47 16.10 4.57
N VAL A 10 5.41 16.48 5.43
CA VAL A 10 5.78 15.67 6.60
C VAL A 10 4.65 15.60 7.62
N ARG A 11 3.99 16.73 7.93
CA ARG A 11 2.85 16.75 8.86
C ARG A 11 1.65 15.99 8.30
N THR A 12 1.29 16.28 7.05
CA THR A 12 0.14 15.64 6.39
C THR A 12 0.36 14.14 6.20
N ASN A 13 1.56 13.70 5.79
CA ASN A 13 1.86 12.28 5.65
C ASN A 13 1.87 11.56 7.00
N ARG A 14 2.34 12.22 8.06
CA ARG A 14 2.29 11.65 9.42
C ARG A 14 0.86 11.45 9.89
N GLU A 15 -0.03 12.42 9.67
CA GLU A 15 -1.45 12.29 10.02
C GLU A 15 -2.12 11.17 9.21
N ALA A 16 -1.86 11.09 7.91
CA ALA A 16 -2.32 9.98 7.08
C ALA A 16 -1.81 8.62 7.57
N ALA A 17 -0.53 8.52 7.94
CA ALA A 17 0.08 7.30 8.48
C ALA A 17 -0.60 6.86 9.78
N ILE A 18 -0.90 7.81 10.68
CA ILE A 18 -1.60 7.54 11.94
C ILE A 18 -3.02 7.04 11.66
N ALA A 19 -3.76 7.72 10.78
CA ALA A 19 -5.12 7.31 10.40
C ALA A 19 -5.14 5.91 9.77
N ASN A 20 -4.20 5.63 8.87
CA ASN A 20 -4.05 4.33 8.22
C ASN A 20 -3.64 3.24 9.22
N GLY A 21 -2.75 3.54 10.15
CA GLY A 21 -2.32 2.63 11.20
C GLY A 21 -3.41 2.31 12.23
N ALA A 22 -4.41 3.18 12.36
CA ALA A 22 -5.58 2.97 13.22
C ALA A 22 -6.65 2.05 12.59
N ILE A 23 -6.48 1.60 11.34
CA ILE A 23 -7.40 0.64 10.71
C ILE A 23 -7.20 -0.74 11.33
N THR A 24 -7.93 -1.02 12.41
CA THR A 24 -7.78 -2.24 13.21
C THR A 24 -8.55 -3.43 12.69
N ARG A 25 -9.56 -3.23 11.84
CA ARG A 25 -10.31 -4.30 11.18
C ARG A 25 -10.17 -4.13 9.68
N CYS A 26 -9.75 -5.19 8.99
CA CYS A 26 -9.75 -5.29 7.53
C CYS A 26 -11.20 -5.35 6.99
N SER A 27 -11.93 -4.25 7.16
CA SER A 27 -13.27 -4.05 6.63
C SER A 27 -13.19 -3.53 5.20
N ARG A 28 -14.02 -4.06 4.30
CA ARG A 28 -14.15 -3.60 2.90
C ARG A 28 -14.30 -2.08 2.79
N HIS A 29 -14.96 -1.47 3.78
CA HIS A 29 -15.32 -0.06 3.80
C HIS A 29 -14.33 0.83 4.57
N ALA A 30 -13.29 0.26 5.18
CA ALA A 30 -12.25 1.06 5.80
C ALA A 30 -11.57 1.94 4.75
N GLN A 31 -11.30 3.20 5.09
CA GLN A 31 -10.72 4.17 4.17
C GLN A 31 -9.21 4.26 4.39
N LEU A 32 -8.47 4.12 3.29
CA LEU A 32 -7.04 4.35 3.23
C LEU A 32 -6.81 5.79 2.76
N HIS A 33 -6.03 6.54 3.52
CA HIS A 33 -5.70 7.93 3.28
C HIS A 33 -4.41 8.04 2.45
N PRO A 34 -4.38 8.90 1.41
CA PRO A 34 -3.20 9.08 0.59
C PRO A 34 -2.14 9.91 1.32
N MET A 35 -0.88 9.65 0.96
CA MET A 35 0.26 10.48 1.32
C MET A 35 0.71 11.30 0.13
N MET A 36 1.27 12.48 0.39
CA MET A 36 1.96 13.28 -0.60
C MET A 36 3.26 12.57 -1.01
N THR A 37 3.53 12.58 -2.31
CA THR A 37 4.78 12.16 -2.94
C THR A 37 5.91 13.14 -2.61
N PHE A 38 7.15 12.79 -2.96
CA PHE A 38 8.33 13.62 -2.70
C PHE A 38 8.27 15.01 -3.36
N ASP A 39 7.55 15.16 -4.47
CA ASP A 39 7.26 16.43 -5.14
C ASP A 39 6.08 17.20 -4.51
N GLY A 40 5.55 16.74 -3.38
CA GLY A 40 4.48 17.42 -2.65
C GLY A 40 3.12 17.37 -3.35
N ARG A 41 2.84 16.30 -4.09
CA ARG A 41 1.55 16.09 -4.77
C ARG A 41 0.92 14.79 -4.31
N TYR A 42 -0.36 14.59 -4.60
CA TYR A 42 -0.97 13.27 -4.45
C TYR A 42 -0.99 12.53 -5.78
N PRO A 43 -0.90 11.19 -5.79
CA PRO A 43 -1.09 10.41 -7.01
C PRO A 43 -2.47 10.69 -7.63
N THR A 44 -2.55 10.84 -8.96
CA THR A 44 -3.78 11.23 -9.68
C THR A 44 -4.97 10.31 -9.39
N ASN A 45 -4.73 9.01 -9.27
CA ASN A 45 -5.76 8.00 -8.98
C ASN A 45 -5.96 7.75 -7.49
N PHE A 46 -5.28 8.50 -6.62
CA PHE A 46 -5.34 8.35 -5.17
C PHE A 46 -5.03 9.68 -4.47
N ASN A 47 -5.82 10.70 -4.81
CA ASN A 47 -5.73 12.04 -4.23
C ASN A 47 -6.77 12.31 -3.13
N ILE A 48 -7.68 11.35 -2.91
CA ILE A 48 -8.67 11.35 -1.85
C ILE A 48 -8.67 9.98 -1.15
N PRO A 49 -9.15 9.90 0.10
CA PRO A 49 -9.31 8.61 0.78
C PRO A 49 -10.18 7.64 -0.03
N LYS A 50 -9.74 6.39 -0.13
CA LYS A 50 -10.42 5.31 -0.90
C LYS A 50 -10.69 4.11 -0.01
N LYS A 51 -11.78 3.38 -0.27
CA LYS A 51 -12.09 2.19 0.50
C LYS A 51 -11.16 1.05 0.11
N LEU A 52 -10.83 0.15 1.05
CA LEU A 52 -10.00 -1.01 0.75
C LEU A 52 -10.55 -1.84 -0.42
N ILE A 53 -11.87 -2.02 -0.51
CA ILE A 53 -12.53 -2.73 -1.62
C ILE A 53 -12.30 -2.07 -3.00
N ASP A 54 -12.11 -0.76 -3.05
CA ASP A 54 -11.88 -0.03 -4.30
C ASP A 54 -10.50 -0.37 -4.87
N PHE A 55 -9.51 -0.63 -4.00
CA PHE A 55 -8.17 -1.07 -4.41
C PHE A 55 -8.15 -2.50 -4.94
N VAL A 56 -9.01 -3.35 -4.40
CA VAL A 56 -9.14 -4.76 -4.84
C VAL A 56 -9.63 -4.82 -6.28
N HIS A 57 -10.63 -3.99 -6.59
CA HIS A 57 -11.24 -3.90 -7.92
C HIS A 57 -10.55 -2.89 -8.82
N MET A 58 -9.45 -2.28 -8.37
CA MET A 58 -8.72 -1.28 -9.13
C MET A 58 -8.06 -1.93 -10.36
N PRO A 59 -8.17 -1.33 -11.55
CA PRO A 59 -7.43 -1.78 -12.73
C PRO A 59 -5.93 -1.84 -12.44
N ALA A 60 -5.26 -2.89 -12.91
CA ALA A 60 -3.82 -3.07 -12.70
C ALA A 60 -3.00 -1.86 -13.19
N SER A 61 -3.43 -1.20 -14.27
CA SER A 61 -2.81 0.03 -14.80
C SER A 61 -2.89 1.21 -13.83
N ASP A 62 -4.00 1.34 -13.09
CA ASP A 62 -4.19 2.43 -12.14
C ASP A 62 -3.39 2.19 -10.86
N LEU A 63 -3.34 0.93 -10.40
CA LEU A 63 -2.48 0.55 -9.30
C LEU A 63 -1.00 0.76 -9.66
N ASP A 64 -0.56 0.35 -10.85
CA ASP A 64 0.81 0.56 -11.33
C ASP A 64 1.18 2.05 -11.39
N ARG A 65 0.26 2.93 -11.81
CA ARG A 65 0.48 4.39 -11.76
C ARG A 65 0.68 4.90 -10.33
N ILE A 66 -0.10 4.42 -9.36
CA ILE A 66 0.06 4.78 -7.94
C ILE A 66 1.41 4.26 -7.41
N MET A 67 1.76 3.01 -7.73
CA MET A 67 3.03 2.40 -7.34
C MET A 67 4.21 3.21 -7.89
N LYS A 68 4.15 3.65 -9.15
CA LYS A 68 5.18 4.51 -9.77
C LYS A 68 5.26 5.88 -9.11
N ALA A 69 4.13 6.50 -8.78
CA ALA A 69 4.09 7.80 -8.11
C ALA A 69 4.77 7.77 -6.73
N TYR A 70 4.60 6.67 -5.99
CA TYR A 70 5.29 6.43 -4.71
C TYR A 70 6.65 5.76 -4.86
N GLU A 71 7.14 5.57 -6.08
CA GLU A 71 8.42 4.93 -6.38
C GLU A 71 8.56 3.48 -5.87
N LEU A 72 7.44 2.76 -5.76
CA LEU A 72 7.34 1.38 -5.25
C LEU A 72 7.46 0.29 -6.34
N GLY A 73 7.85 0.66 -7.56
CA GLY A 73 7.89 -0.24 -8.72
C GLY A 73 8.91 -1.39 -8.64
N PRO A 74 8.81 -2.40 -9.53
CA PRO A 74 9.55 -3.66 -9.47
C PRO A 74 11.08 -3.51 -9.55
N THR A 75 11.58 -2.41 -10.13
CA THR A 75 13.01 -2.14 -10.31
C THR A 75 13.64 -1.33 -9.18
N ARG A 76 12.85 -0.77 -8.25
CA ARG A 76 13.38 0.12 -7.20
C ARG A 76 13.60 -0.67 -5.91
N ARG A 77 14.86 -0.67 -5.45
CA ARG A 77 15.31 -1.35 -4.23
C ARG A 77 14.55 -0.82 -3.00
N ARG A 78 13.43 -1.49 -2.73
CA ARG A 78 12.72 -1.68 -1.46
C ARG A 78 13.37 -0.96 -0.26
N TYR A 79 12.93 0.27 0.00
CA TYR A 79 13.18 1.04 1.24
C TYR A 79 12.47 0.44 2.48
N TYR A 80 12.21 -0.87 2.49
CA TYR A 80 11.46 -1.52 3.55
C TYR A 80 12.40 -1.97 4.67
N ARG A 81 12.05 -1.61 5.91
CA ARG A 81 12.68 -2.09 7.15
C ARG A 81 12.30 -3.56 7.37
N GLY A 82 12.89 -4.44 6.57
CA GLY A 82 12.53 -5.85 6.46
C GLY A 82 12.12 -6.13 5.02
N SER A 83 13.01 -6.82 4.30
CA SER A 83 12.84 -7.10 2.89
C SER A 83 11.55 -7.88 2.63
N LEU A 84 10.55 -7.21 2.03
CA LEU A 84 9.39 -7.87 1.45
C LEU A 84 9.84 -8.85 0.34
N VAL A 85 11.09 -8.74 -0.16
CA VAL A 85 11.70 -9.72 -1.08
C VAL A 85 12.13 -10.93 -0.28
N ASP A 86 12.92 -10.77 0.79
CA ASP A 86 13.52 -11.89 1.51
C ASP A 86 12.50 -12.78 2.21
N ARG A 87 11.30 -12.25 2.51
CA ARG A 87 10.21 -13.04 3.11
C ARG A 87 9.35 -13.78 2.08
N LEU A 88 9.55 -13.53 0.78
CA LEU A 88 8.81 -14.12 -0.35
C LEU A 88 9.75 -14.67 -1.44
N SER A 89 11.07 -14.57 -1.26
CA SER A 89 12.13 -15.16 -2.07
C SER A 89 12.10 -16.68 -1.93
N GLY A 90 11.11 -17.28 -2.59
CA GLY A 90 11.09 -18.70 -2.90
C GLY A 90 11.00 -18.93 -4.41
N ASP A 91 10.16 -18.19 -5.14
CA ASP A 91 9.78 -18.60 -6.51
C ASP A 91 9.27 -17.45 -7.39
N VAL A 92 10.05 -16.38 -7.56
CA VAL A 92 9.68 -15.29 -8.51
C VAL A 92 10.17 -15.63 -9.91
N VAL A 93 9.56 -16.62 -10.56
CA VAL A 93 9.76 -16.85 -12.01
C VAL A 93 8.44 -16.79 -12.79
N PHE A 94 7.27 -17.05 -12.17
CA PHE A 94 5.96 -16.95 -12.84
C PHE A 94 4.83 -16.59 -11.86
N CYS A 95 4.72 -15.31 -11.45
CA CYS A 95 3.57 -14.89 -10.64
C CYS A 95 2.35 -14.64 -11.52
N ASN A 96 1.23 -15.30 -11.21
CA ASN A 96 -0.08 -14.99 -11.82
C ASN A 96 -0.46 -13.53 -11.55
N SER A 97 -1.18 -12.87 -12.48
CA SER A 97 -1.59 -11.45 -12.37
C SER A 97 -2.34 -11.12 -11.07
N LYS A 98 -3.11 -12.08 -10.54
CA LYS A 98 -3.80 -11.95 -9.25
C LYS A 98 -2.84 -11.89 -8.05
N ILE A 99 -1.77 -12.70 -8.09
CA ILE A 99 -0.74 -12.72 -7.04
C ILE A 99 0.05 -11.41 -7.08
N GLU A 100 0.45 -10.97 -8.27
CA GLU A 100 1.16 -9.70 -8.46
C GLU A 100 0.32 -8.51 -7.95
N HIS A 101 -0.96 -8.45 -8.29
CA HIS A 101 -1.88 -7.42 -7.79
C HIS A 101 -1.92 -7.41 -6.26
N GLN A 102 -2.07 -8.58 -5.64
CA GLN A 102 -2.10 -8.70 -4.18
C GLN A 102 -0.79 -8.25 -3.53
N LEU A 103 0.36 -8.57 -4.13
CA LEU A 103 1.66 -8.14 -3.64
C LEU A 103 1.83 -6.61 -3.73
N ASN A 104 1.38 -6.01 -4.82
CA ASN A 104 1.39 -4.56 -4.99
C ASN A 104 0.51 -3.86 -3.96
N LEU A 105 -0.67 -4.41 -3.66
CA LEU A 105 -1.54 -3.90 -2.59
C LEU A 105 -0.87 -3.97 -1.21
N LEU A 106 -0.22 -5.09 -0.87
CA LEU A 106 0.48 -5.22 0.40
C LEU A 106 1.62 -4.21 0.54
N ALA A 107 2.41 -4.03 -0.53
CA ALA A 107 3.48 -3.04 -0.56
C ALA A 107 2.95 -1.61 -0.39
N LEU A 108 1.87 -1.26 -1.10
CA LEU A 108 1.21 0.04 -0.98
C LEU A 108 0.68 0.29 0.44
N PHE A 109 -0.02 -0.68 1.03
CA PHE A 109 -0.59 -0.56 2.38
C PHE A 109 0.49 -0.42 3.45
N GLU A 110 1.59 -1.16 3.30
CA GLU A 110 2.74 -1.07 4.20
C GLU A 110 3.42 0.30 4.12
N PHE A 111 3.62 0.82 2.89
CA PHE A 111 4.15 2.17 2.67
C PHE A 111 3.28 3.26 3.31
N LEU A 112 1.96 3.12 3.19
CA LEU A 112 0.99 4.07 3.74
C LEU A 112 0.75 3.93 5.26
N GLY A 113 1.45 3.01 5.93
CA GLY A 113 1.37 2.81 7.38
C GLY A 113 0.19 1.95 7.85
N ALA A 114 -0.54 1.29 6.94
CA ALA A 114 -1.66 0.39 7.27
C ALA A 114 -1.17 -1.01 7.70
N TYR A 115 -0.23 -1.07 8.64
CA TYR A 115 0.44 -2.31 9.05
C TYR A 115 -0.53 -3.38 9.58
N GLN A 116 -1.57 -2.97 10.31
CA GLN A 116 -2.55 -3.90 10.86
C GLN A 116 -3.37 -4.62 9.76
N VAL A 117 -3.67 -3.92 8.66
CA VAL A 117 -4.33 -4.51 7.49
C VAL A 117 -3.41 -5.52 6.81
N VAL A 118 -2.14 -5.15 6.62
CA VAL A 118 -1.11 -6.02 6.03
C VAL A 118 -0.94 -7.31 6.85
N ASP A 119 -0.85 -7.20 8.18
CA ASP A 119 -0.69 -8.35 9.06
C ASP A 119 -1.91 -9.28 9.03
N GLN A 120 -3.13 -8.73 8.98
CA GLN A 120 -4.36 -9.53 8.86
C GLN A 120 -4.44 -10.28 7.53
N LEU A 121 -4.06 -9.63 6.42
CA LEU A 121 -4.04 -10.28 5.10
C LEU A 121 -2.97 -11.39 5.04
N ARG A 122 -1.83 -11.20 5.70
CA ARG A 122 -0.77 -12.22 5.83
C ARG A 122 -1.21 -13.40 6.69
N CYS A 123 -1.84 -13.16 7.83
CA CYS A 123 -2.32 -14.21 8.73
C CYS A 123 -3.45 -15.04 8.12
N ARG A 124 -4.36 -14.41 7.35
CA ARG A 124 -5.42 -15.11 6.60
C ARG A 124 -4.89 -16.04 5.50
N GLY A 125 -3.75 -15.72 4.89
CA GLY A 125 -3.13 -16.60 3.89
C GLY A 125 -2.43 -17.85 4.48
N ARG A 126 -2.09 -17.83 5.78
CA ARG A 126 -1.40 -18.93 6.48
C ARG A 126 -2.35 -19.83 7.26
N CYS A 127 -3.46 -19.29 7.75
CA CYS A 127 -4.52 -20.06 8.38
C CYS A 127 -5.47 -20.49 7.26
N GLY A 128 -5.44 -21.76 6.83
CA GLY A 128 -6.16 -22.31 5.67
C GLY A 128 -7.69 -22.31 5.79
N VAL A 129 -8.29 -21.18 6.17
CA VAL A 129 -9.73 -20.94 6.12
C VAL A 129 -10.02 -20.35 4.75
N ALA A 130 -10.43 -21.21 3.83
CA ALA A 130 -11.02 -20.81 2.56
C ALA A 130 -12.11 -19.77 2.83
N THR A 131 -11.82 -18.51 2.54
CA THR A 131 -12.84 -17.47 2.47
C THR A 131 -12.71 -16.88 1.09
N ASP A 132 -13.68 -17.23 0.25
CA ASP A 132 -13.90 -16.75 -1.12
C ASP A 132 -14.27 -15.25 -1.17
N ASN A 133 -13.63 -14.43 -0.34
CA ASN A 133 -13.88 -13.03 -0.23
C ASN A 133 -12.58 -12.35 0.21
N VAL A 134 -11.76 -12.06 -0.80
CA VAL A 134 -10.69 -11.07 -0.70
C VAL A 134 -11.43 -9.74 -0.54
N PHE A 135 -11.55 -9.33 0.72
CA PHE A 135 -12.40 -8.25 1.23
C PHE A 135 -13.85 -8.65 1.13
#